data_AF-A0AAD6GFL4-F1
#
_entry.id   AF-A0AAD6GFL4-F1
#
_cell.length_a   1.000
_cell.length_b   1.000
_cell.length_c   1.000
_cell.angle_alpha   90.00
_cell.angle_beta   90.00
_cell.angle_gamma   90.00
#
_symmetry.space_group_name_H-M   'P 1'
#
loop_
_entity.id
_entity.type
_entity.pdbx_description
1 polymer ?
#
loop_
_entity_poly.entity_id
_entity_poly.type
_entity_poly.pdbx_seq_one_letter_code
_entity_poly.pdbx_strand_id
1 'polypeptide(L)' 'MYIDRVWWLWQKQDPANRLYDISGPTVNETANVEPVGGWQNATLHYELSSFDIMPNTTIGKVMNPQGGYLCYGYDSE' A
#
# COMPACT_ATOMS: atom_id res chain seq x y z
N MET A 1 -8.93 7.62 10.28
CA MET A 1 -9.18 7.11 8.92
C MET A 1 -9.23 8.20 7.83
N TYR A 2 -8.90 9.47 8.11
CA TYR A 2 -8.96 10.53 7.08
C TYR A 2 -7.96 10.35 5.93
N ILE A 3 -6.71 10.00 6.24
CA ILE A 3 -5.65 9.78 5.23
C ILE A 3 -6.05 8.66 4.26
N ASP A 4 -6.50 7.53 4.79
CA ASP A 4 -6.94 6.39 3.98
C ASP A 4 -8.19 6.74 3.14
N ARG A 5 -9.14 7.52 3.68
CA ARG A 5 -10.28 8.05 2.90
C ARG A 5 -9.82 8.91 1.72
N VAL A 6 -8.88 9.83 1.93
CA VAL A 6 -8.35 10.70 0.86
C VAL A 6 -7.67 9.86 -0.23
N TRP A 7 -6.88 8.86 0.17
CA TRP A 7 -6.24 7.95 -0.78
C TRP A 7 -7.26 7.10 -1.56
N TRP A 8 -8.26 6.54 -0.87
CA TRP A 8 -9.35 5.81 -1.51
C TRP A 8 -10.14 6.67 -2.51
N LEU A 9 -10.44 7.93 -2.16
CA LEU A 9 -11.08 8.87 -3.08
C LEU A 9 -10.22 9.15 -4.31
N TRP A 10 -8.90 9.29 -4.12
CA TRP A 10 -7.95 9.43 -5.23
C TRP A 10 -7.93 8.18 -6.12
N GLN A 11 -7.89 6.98 -5.55
CA GLN A 11 -7.94 5.72 -6.31
C GLN A 11 -9.24 5.60 -7.12
N LYS A 12 -10.39 5.96 -6.53
CA LYS A 12 -11.71 5.86 -7.17
C LYS A 12 -11.91 6.76 -8.38
N GLN A 13 -11.17 7.85 -8.51
CA GLN A 13 -11.29 8.74 -9.67
C GLN A 13 -10.80 8.10 -10.97
N ASP A 14 -9.87 7.14 -10.89
CA ASP A 14 -9.35 6.40 -12.05
C ASP A 14 -8.81 5.02 -11.61
N PRO A 15 -9.70 4.08 -11.25
CA PRO A 15 -9.29 2.82 -10.63
C PRO A 15 -8.46 1.94 -11.58
N ALA A 16 -8.59 2.12 -12.90
CA ALA A 16 -7.81 1.36 -13.88
C ALA A 16 -6.31 1.66 -13.76
N ASN A 17 -5.94 2.91 -13.46
CA ASN A 17 -4.55 3.32 -13.33
C ASN A 17 -4.09 3.48 -11.88
N ARG A 18 -5.02 3.72 -10.93
CA ARG A 18 -4.67 4.13 -9.55
C ARG A 18 -4.83 3.06 -8.49
N LEU A 19 -5.66 2.04 -8.72
CA LEU A 19 -5.96 1.06 -7.66
C LEU A 19 -4.70 0.32 -7.20
N TYR A 20 -3.78 0.05 -8.11
CA TYR A 20 -2.52 -0.65 -7.83
C TYR A 20 -1.28 0.20 -8.12
N ASP A 21 -1.46 1.52 -8.20
CA ASP A 21 -0.34 2.45 -8.40
C ASP A 21 0.51 2.52 -7.14
N ILE A 22 1.83 2.35 -7.30
CA ILE A 22 2.80 2.34 -6.22
C ILE A 22 4.17 2.77 -6.74
N SER A 23 4.88 3.52 -5.91
CA SER A 23 6.26 3.96 -6.19
C SER A 23 7.04 4.14 -4.89
N GLY A 24 8.37 4.22 -5.03
CA GLY A 24 9.29 4.50 -3.92
C GLY A 24 9.91 3.25 -3.28
N PRO A 25 10.93 3.44 -2.43
CA PRO A 25 11.68 2.38 -1.77
C PRO A 25 10.91 1.71 -0.64
N THR A 26 11.32 0.51 -0.25
CA THR A 26 10.77 -0.21 0.92
C THR A 26 11.38 0.24 2.25
N VAL A 27 12.33 1.17 2.22
CA VAL A 27 13.10 1.63 3.38
C VAL A 27 13.15 3.15 3.41
N ASN A 28 13.32 3.70 4.61
CA ASN A 28 13.50 5.14 4.77
C ASN A 28 14.94 5.53 4.36
N GLU A 29 15.08 6.18 3.21
CA GLU A 29 16.39 6.60 2.67
C GLU A 29 17.10 7.64 3.56
N THR A 30 16.36 8.41 4.35
CA THR A 30 16.96 9.42 5.26
C THR A 30 17.47 8.80 6.56
N ALA A 31 17.02 7.59 6.89
CA ALA A 31 17.39 6.88 8.11
C ALA A 31 18.37 5.71 7.87
N ASN A 32 18.64 5.35 6.61
CA ASN A 32 19.46 4.19 6.25
C ASN A 32 20.55 4.60 5.25
N VAL A 33 21.68 3.88 5.30
CA VAL A 33 22.74 4.03 4.29
C VAL A 33 22.33 3.27 3.03
N GLU A 34 22.50 3.89 1.87
CA GLU A 34 22.17 3.27 0.59
C GLU A 34 22.98 1.97 0.38
N PRO A 35 22.32 0.84 0.09
CA PRO A 35 23.02 -0.41 -0.16
C PRO A 35 23.76 -0.37 -1.50
N VAL A 36 24.80 -1.21 -1.65
CA VAL A 36 25.66 -1.27 -2.85
C VAL A 36 24.88 -1.55 -4.15
N GLY A 37 23.68 -2.13 -4.06
CA GLY A 37 22.78 -2.39 -5.18
C GLY A 37 21.68 -1.34 -5.40
N GLY A 38 21.72 -0.21 -4.70
CA GLY A 38 20.69 0.82 -4.72
C GLY A 38 19.41 0.43 -3.96
N TRP A 39 18.55 1.42 -3.72
CA TRP A 39 17.29 1.19 -3.03
C TRP A 39 16.37 0.24 -3.78
N GLN A 40 15.76 -0.68 -3.03
CA GLN A 40 14.78 -1.61 -3.58
C GLN A 40 13.40 -0.97 -3.51
N ASN A 41 12.76 -0.83 -4.67
CA ASN A 41 11.41 -0.30 -4.75
C ASN A 41 10.38 -1.27 -4.18
N ALA A 42 9.33 -0.71 -3.61
CA ALA A 42 8.16 -1.48 -3.22
C ALA A 42 7.47 -2.07 -4.46
N THR A 43 6.97 -3.29 -4.32
CA THR A 43 6.19 -3.98 -5.35
C THR A 43 4.91 -4.52 -4.74
N LEU A 44 3.92 -4.85 -5.56
CA LEU A 44 2.67 -5.46 -5.09
C LEU A 44 2.88 -6.82 -4.39
N HIS A 45 4.02 -7.48 -4.63
CA HIS A 45 4.39 -8.75 -4.01
C HIS A 45 5.18 -8.58 -2.71
N TYR A 46 5.58 -7.36 -2.35
CA TYR A 46 6.28 -7.10 -1.11
C TYR A 46 5.43 -7.51 0.09
N GLU A 47 6.02 -8.26 1.01
CA GLU A 47 5.34 -8.79 2.18
C GLU A 47 5.30 -7.76 3.31
N LEU A 48 4.10 -7.50 3.81
CA LEU A 48 3.81 -6.68 4.97
C LEU A 48 3.61 -7.60 6.18
N SER A 49 4.30 -7.27 7.27
CA SER A 49 4.09 -7.90 8.57
C SER A 49 3.33 -6.96 9.50
N SER A 50 2.38 -7.53 10.24
CA SER A 50 1.73 -6.86 11.38
C SER A 50 2.32 -7.31 12.72
N PHE A 51 3.57 -7.80 12.73
CA PHE A 51 4.28 -8.29 13.92
C PHE A 51 3.43 -9.29 14.73
N ASP A 52 2.97 -10.35 14.06
CA ASP A 52 2.17 -11.44 14.61
C ASP A 52 0.76 -11.08 15.12
N ILE A 53 0.30 -9.83 14.94
CA ILE A 53 -1.09 -9.44 15.22
C ILE A 53 -2.05 -10.08 14.20
N MET A 54 -1.61 -10.17 12.94
CA MET A 54 -2.31 -10.80 11.84
C MET A 54 -1.31 -11.55 10.95
N PRO A 55 -1.73 -12.57 10.18
CA PRO A 55 -0.88 -13.23 9.20
C PRO A 55 -0.26 -12.21 8.23
N ASN A 56 1.00 -12.46 7.83
CA ASN A 56 1.64 -11.65 6.80
C ASN A 56 0.80 -11.64 5.51
N THR A 57 0.78 -10.50 4.85
CA THR A 57 0.05 -10.29 3.59
C THR A 57 0.91 -9.49 2.63
N THR A 58 0.50 -9.32 1.37
CA THR A 58 1.27 -8.51 0.42
C THR A 58 0.64 -7.14 0.22
N ILE A 59 1.44 -6.16 -0.21
CA ILE A 59 0.93 -4.83 -0.59
C ILE A 59 -0.28 -4.96 -1.52
N GLY A 60 -0.19 -5.76 -2.58
CA GLY A 60 -1.26 -5.92 -3.56
C GLY A 60 -2.59 -6.42 -2.98
N LYS A 61 -2.56 -7.17 -1.86
CA LYS A 61 -3.79 -7.62 -1.19
C LYS A 61 -4.47 -6.52 -0.39
N VAL A 62 -3.76 -5.48 0.04
CA VAL A 62 -4.29 -4.38 0.87
C VAL A 62 -4.57 -3.10 0.07
N MET A 63 -4.27 -3.06 -1.23
CA MET A 63 -4.53 -1.88 -2.06
C MET A 63 -6.02 -1.61 -2.31
N ASN A 64 -6.88 -2.64 -2.22
CA ASN A 64 -8.32 -2.53 -2.47
C ASN A 64 -9.11 -2.74 -1.17
N PRO A 65 -9.70 -1.68 -0.58
CA PRO A 65 -10.45 -1.80 0.67
C PRO A 65 -11.75 -2.61 0.54
N GLN A 66 -12.23 -2.83 -0.69
CA GLN A 66 -13.45 -3.58 -1.00
C GLN A 66 -13.14 -4.90 -1.74
N GLY A 67 -11.89 -5.37 -1.71
CA GLY A 67 -11.44 -6.52 -2.50
C GLY A 67 -10.65 -7.54 -1.71
N GLY A 68 -11.30 -8.62 -1.28
CA GLY A 68 -10.64 -9.81 -0.74
C GLY A 68 -10.19 -9.65 0.72
N TYR A 69 -8.96 -9.17 0.94
CA TYR A 69 -8.34 -9.10 2.28
C TYR A 69 -8.99 -8.04 3.18
N LEU A 70 -9.47 -6.96 2.58
CA LEU A 70 -10.18 -5.87 3.25
C LEU A 70 -11.66 -5.88 2.85
N CYS A 71 -12.52 -5.40 3.74
CA CYS A 71 -13.97 -5.35 3.53
C CYS A 71 -14.56 -4.09 4.19
N TYR A 72 -14.04 -2.92 3.82
CA TYR A 72 -14.58 -1.63 4.28
C TYR A 72 -14.72 -0.64 3.11
N GLY A 73 -15.51 0.40 3.34
CA GLY A 73 -15.63 1.54 2.44
C GLY A 73 -15.87 2.81 3.25
N TYR A 74 -15.85 3.95 2.57
CA TYR A 74 -16.19 5.23 3.17
C TYR A 74 -17.52 5.71 2.60
N ASP A 75 -18.32 6.37 3.44
CA ASP A 75 -19.54 7.02 2.98
C ASP A 75 -19.21 8.06 1.92
N SER A 76 -20.03 8.05 0.86
CA SER A 76 -20.06 9.10 -0.13
C SER A 76 -20.84 10.27 0.45
N GLU A 77 -20.14 11.27 0.97
CA GLU A 77 -20.72 12.62 1.11
C GLU A 77 -20.77 13.30 -0.26
#